data_AF-A0A146K0V6-F1
#
_entry.id   AF-A0A146K0V6-F1
#
_cell.length_a   1.000
_cell.length_b   1.000
_cell.length_c   1.000
_cell.angle_alpha   90.00
_cell.angle_beta   90.00
_cell.angle_gamma   90.00
#
_symmetry.space_group_name_H-M   'P 1'
#
loop_
_entity.id
_entity.type
_entity.pdbx_description
1 polymer ?
#
loop_
_entity_poly.entity_id
_entity_poly.type
_entity_poly.pdbx_seq_one_letter_code
_entity_poly.pdbx_strand_id
1 'polypeptide(L)'
;MIDQFEEDIDEIIAPNLTSLQGFDHKKYEFVKKMYVPNVVDIGNQCFASIQRLILNNLKQVREIQFIMFLNLTYIELPNLEENLKSNFNYGSSLKTVIIPKVKQITDSFQWCYDLKYIEADSLIVIQKSFTWALQKFKIFAPNLQTEEKLQEINAVLVQHKIPQTQKIDPNNQILQCQILQRQIFQFKSENQYQILTIVKSENALQRVISKIDTEFGSE
;
A
#
# COMPACT_ATOMS: atom_id res chain seq x y z
N MET A 1 0.59 -24.65 0.02
CA MET A 1 1.09 -23.94 1.22
C MET A 1 -0.06 -23.25 1.96
N ILE A 2 -0.96 -22.54 1.27
CA ILE A 2 -2.12 -21.89 1.92
C ILE A 2 -3.14 -22.87 2.55
N ASP A 3 -3.25 -24.09 2.02
CA ASP A 3 -4.15 -25.11 2.56
C ASP A 3 -3.70 -25.69 3.91
N GLN A 4 -2.47 -25.42 4.34
CA GLN A 4 -1.91 -25.92 5.61
C GLN A 4 -2.44 -25.18 6.85
N PHE A 5 -3.06 -24.01 6.66
CA PHE A 5 -3.67 -23.26 7.76
C PHE A 5 -5.10 -23.77 8.00
N GLU A 6 -5.44 -24.22 9.20
CA GLU A 6 -6.82 -24.69 9.47
C GLU A 6 -7.82 -23.54 9.60
N GLU A 7 -7.33 -22.35 9.96
CA GLU A 7 -8.13 -21.14 10.20
C GLU A 7 -8.24 -20.23 8.96
N ASP A 8 -9.21 -19.31 9.00
CA ASP A 8 -9.34 -18.23 8.02
C ASP A 8 -8.18 -17.24 8.14
N ILE A 9 -7.77 -16.66 7.01
CA ILE A 9 -6.70 -15.67 6.97
C ILE A 9 -7.33 -14.30 7.18
N ASP A 10 -7.03 -13.65 8.30
CA ASP A 10 -7.53 -12.31 8.62
C ASP A 10 -6.59 -11.20 8.12
N GLU A 11 -5.29 -11.51 7.98
CA GLU A 11 -4.24 -10.56 7.61
C GLU A 11 -3.21 -11.16 6.63
N ILE A 12 -2.82 -10.36 5.63
CA ILE A 12 -1.73 -10.66 4.70
C ILE A 12 -0.63 -9.63 4.84
N ILE A 13 0.59 -10.10 5.08
CA ILE A 13 1.81 -9.28 5.16
C ILE A 13 2.80 -9.82 4.12
N ALA A 14 2.93 -9.14 3.00
CA ALA A 14 3.83 -9.54 1.92
C ALA A 14 4.63 -8.33 1.41
N PRO A 15 5.65 -7.87 2.16
CA PRO A 15 6.36 -6.63 1.85
C PRO A 15 7.13 -6.67 0.53
N ASN A 16 7.51 -7.86 0.06
CA ASN A 16 8.25 -8.04 -1.19
C ASN A 16 7.34 -8.43 -2.37
N LEU A 17 6.03 -8.53 -2.15
CA LEU A 17 5.09 -8.90 -3.19
C LEU A 17 4.94 -7.77 -4.21
N THR A 18 5.05 -8.10 -5.50
CA THR A 18 4.96 -7.13 -6.60
C THR A 18 3.66 -7.25 -7.39
N SER A 19 2.95 -8.38 -7.32
CA SER A 19 1.66 -8.59 -8.00
C SER A 19 0.69 -9.38 -7.12
N LEU A 20 -0.59 -9.02 -7.17
CA LEU A 20 -1.69 -9.79 -6.57
C LEU A 20 -2.32 -10.78 -7.57
N GLN A 21 -1.76 -10.95 -8.77
CA GLN A 21 -2.26 -11.94 -9.72
C GLN A 21 -2.21 -13.35 -9.10
N GLY A 22 -3.32 -14.09 -9.21
CA GLY A 22 -3.46 -15.44 -8.63
C GLY A 22 -3.86 -15.47 -7.15
N PHE A 23 -4.32 -14.35 -6.58
CA PHE A 23 -4.91 -14.31 -5.23
C PHE A 23 -6.40 -14.68 -5.22
N ASP A 24 -6.77 -15.77 -5.90
CA ASP A 24 -8.14 -16.25 -6.10
C ASP A 24 -8.57 -17.37 -5.13
N HIS A 25 -7.72 -17.67 -4.14
CA HIS A 25 -8.01 -18.72 -3.16
C HIS A 25 -9.10 -18.31 -2.18
N LYS A 26 -10.08 -19.19 -1.90
CA LYS A 26 -11.23 -18.93 -0.99
C LYS A 26 -10.84 -18.39 0.39
N LYS A 27 -9.67 -18.76 0.91
CA LYS A 27 -9.20 -18.26 2.22
C LYS A 27 -8.87 -16.76 2.23
N TYR A 28 -8.69 -16.16 1.06
CA TYR A 28 -8.50 -14.72 0.94
C TYR A 28 -9.82 -13.94 1.02
N GLU A 29 -10.97 -14.61 0.93
CA GLU A 29 -12.29 -13.96 1.04
C GLU A 29 -12.50 -13.28 2.40
N PHE A 30 -11.80 -13.72 3.45
CA PHE A 30 -11.95 -13.19 4.81
C PHE A 30 -10.83 -12.23 5.23
N VAL A 31 -9.88 -11.94 4.34
CA VAL A 31 -8.75 -11.05 4.64
C VAL A 31 -9.26 -9.63 4.85
N LYS A 32 -9.08 -9.12 6.07
CA LYS A 32 -9.50 -7.77 6.47
C LYS A 32 -8.36 -6.77 6.31
N LYS A 33 -7.12 -7.22 6.49
CA LYS A 33 -5.92 -6.39 6.49
C LYS A 33 -4.91 -6.90 5.47
N MET A 34 -4.37 -5.99 4.68
CA MET A 34 -3.35 -6.33 3.68
C MET A 34 -2.25 -5.27 3.66
N TYR A 35 -1.02 -5.71 3.93
CA TYR A 35 0.19 -4.90 3.83
C TYR A 35 1.08 -5.43 2.69
N VAL A 36 0.94 -4.81 1.52
CA VAL A 36 1.65 -5.18 0.28
C VAL A 36 2.22 -3.93 -0.41
N PRO A 37 3.11 -3.18 0.25
CA PRO A 37 3.55 -1.85 -0.18
C PRO A 37 4.20 -1.81 -1.56
N ASN A 38 4.80 -2.92 -2.01
CA ASN A 38 5.55 -3.01 -3.25
C ASN A 38 4.74 -3.52 -4.45
N VAL A 39 3.43 -3.76 -4.28
CA VAL A 39 2.58 -4.21 -5.38
C VAL A 39 2.42 -3.12 -6.43
N VAL A 40 2.65 -3.50 -7.68
CA VAL A 40 2.52 -2.66 -8.88
C VAL A 40 1.40 -3.12 -9.81
N ASP A 41 0.87 -4.33 -9.62
CA ASP A 41 -0.25 -4.88 -10.36
C ASP A 41 -1.20 -5.64 -9.42
N ILE A 42 -2.47 -5.25 -9.44
CA ILE A 42 -3.51 -5.88 -8.61
C ILE A 42 -4.35 -6.91 -9.37
N GLY A 43 -4.10 -7.12 -10.67
CA GLY A 43 -4.81 -8.13 -11.47
C GLY A 43 -6.33 -7.94 -11.49
N ASN A 44 -7.08 -9.00 -11.82
CA ASN A 44 -8.55 -9.00 -11.72
C ASN A 44 -9.01 -9.56 -10.37
N GLN A 45 -8.37 -9.11 -9.29
CA GLN A 45 -8.63 -9.63 -7.96
C GLN A 45 -9.85 -8.98 -7.31
N CYS A 46 -10.59 -9.79 -6.55
CA CYS A 46 -11.76 -9.38 -5.80
C CYS A 46 -11.49 -9.55 -4.31
N PHE A 47 -11.16 -8.45 -3.63
CA PHE A 47 -10.95 -8.47 -2.18
C PHE A 47 -12.09 -7.78 -1.44
N ALA A 48 -13.23 -8.44 -1.38
CA ALA A 48 -14.46 -7.88 -0.80
C ALA A 48 -14.33 -7.52 0.69
N SER A 49 -13.50 -8.26 1.45
CA SER A 49 -13.35 -8.09 2.90
C SER A 49 -12.27 -7.11 3.34
N ILE A 50 -11.37 -6.67 2.44
CA ILE A 50 -10.28 -5.76 2.81
C ILE A 50 -10.87 -4.43 3.27
N GLN A 51 -10.50 -4.01 4.48
CA GLN A 51 -10.97 -2.75 5.06
C GLN A 51 -9.99 -1.60 4.86
N ARG A 52 -8.70 -1.91 4.74
CA ARG A 52 -7.63 -0.93 4.60
C ARG A 52 -6.60 -1.41 3.59
N LEU A 53 -6.32 -0.55 2.60
CA LEU A 53 -5.38 -0.86 1.53
C LEU A 53 -4.40 0.30 1.31
N ILE A 54 -3.10 -0.01 1.29
CA ILE A 54 -2.04 0.96 0.98
C ILE A 54 -1.13 0.33 -0.07
N LEU A 55 -1.06 0.95 -1.25
CA LEU A 55 -0.25 0.46 -2.37
C LEU A 55 0.71 1.57 -2.81
N ASN A 56 1.90 1.58 -2.21
CA ASN A 56 2.86 2.66 -2.41
C ASN A 56 3.40 2.70 -3.82
N ASN A 57 3.53 1.56 -4.49
CA ASN A 57 4.18 1.48 -5.81
C ASN A 57 3.19 1.35 -6.98
N LEU A 58 1.88 1.34 -6.72
CA LEU A 58 0.88 1.27 -7.78
C LEU A 58 0.82 2.60 -8.54
N LYS A 59 1.18 2.57 -9.83
CA LYS A 59 1.21 3.76 -10.70
C LYS A 59 0.02 3.89 -11.64
N GLN A 60 -0.63 2.77 -11.93
CA GLN A 60 -1.68 2.63 -12.94
C GLN A 60 -2.81 1.76 -12.41
N VAL A 61 -4.02 2.05 -12.86
CA VAL A 61 -5.24 1.31 -12.51
C VAL A 61 -6.13 1.20 -13.74
N ARG A 62 -6.70 0.01 -13.95
CA ARG A 62 -7.70 -0.16 -15.00
C ARG A 62 -9.02 0.51 -14.62
N GLU A 63 -9.88 0.69 -15.60
CA GLU A 63 -11.29 0.99 -15.37
C GLU A 63 -11.91 -0.12 -14.50
N ILE A 64 -12.75 0.25 -13.52
CA ILE A 64 -13.50 -0.69 -12.64
C ILE A 64 -12.59 -1.51 -11.69
N GLN A 65 -11.29 -1.22 -11.64
CA GLN A 65 -10.29 -2.01 -10.92
C GLN A 65 -10.57 -2.22 -9.43
N PHE A 66 -11.23 -1.26 -8.76
CA PHE A 66 -11.57 -1.35 -7.34
C PHE A 66 -13.06 -1.60 -7.03
N ILE A 67 -13.89 -1.97 -8.02
CA ILE A 67 -15.34 -2.11 -7.82
C ILE A 67 -15.72 -3.20 -6.80
N MET A 68 -14.90 -4.25 -6.68
CA MET A 68 -15.16 -5.41 -5.82
C MET A 68 -14.57 -5.27 -4.41
N PHE A 69 -14.05 -4.11 -4.03
CA PHE A 69 -13.49 -3.84 -2.70
C PHE A 69 -14.57 -3.27 -1.78
N LEU A 70 -15.62 -4.06 -1.54
CA LEU A 70 -16.90 -3.59 -0.97
C LEU A 70 -16.78 -3.11 0.50
N ASN A 71 -15.93 -3.75 1.31
CA ASN A 71 -15.73 -3.38 2.72
C ASN A 71 -14.59 -2.38 2.94
N LEU A 72 -14.00 -1.86 1.86
CA LEU A 72 -12.87 -0.94 1.93
C LEU A 72 -13.31 0.36 2.60
N THR A 73 -12.65 0.71 3.71
CA THR A 73 -12.90 1.93 4.49
C THR A 73 -11.83 2.99 4.28
N TYR A 74 -10.61 2.56 3.97
CA TYR A 74 -9.45 3.43 3.78
C TYR A 74 -8.62 2.94 2.60
N ILE A 75 -8.27 3.85 1.70
CA ILE A 75 -7.29 3.57 0.65
C ILE A 75 -6.29 4.70 0.47
N GLU A 76 -5.04 4.31 0.24
CA GLU A 76 -3.94 5.21 -0.05
C GLU A 76 -3.08 4.69 -1.22
N LEU A 77 -3.06 5.49 -2.30
CA LEU A 77 -2.34 5.22 -3.54
C LEU A 77 -1.43 6.42 -3.85
N PRO A 78 -0.33 6.60 -3.10
CA PRO A 78 0.45 7.85 -3.12
C PRO A 78 1.17 8.10 -4.44
N ASN A 79 1.43 7.04 -5.22
CA ASN A 79 2.11 7.11 -6.51
C ASN A 79 1.21 6.83 -7.72
N LEU A 80 -0.12 6.79 -7.54
CA LEU A 80 -1.05 6.61 -8.65
C LEU A 80 -1.09 7.86 -9.53
N GLU A 81 -0.56 7.75 -10.74
CA GLU A 81 -0.46 8.86 -11.70
C GLU A 81 -1.59 8.86 -12.74
N GLU A 82 -2.24 7.71 -12.93
CA GLU A 82 -3.35 7.55 -13.86
C GLU A 82 -4.65 8.18 -13.34
N ASN A 83 -5.50 8.61 -14.27
CA ASN A 83 -6.82 9.14 -13.95
C ASN A 83 -7.76 8.02 -13.47
N LEU A 84 -8.68 8.36 -12.57
CA LEU A 84 -9.69 7.41 -12.13
C LEU A 84 -10.88 7.42 -13.09
N LYS A 85 -11.22 6.23 -13.60
CA LYS A 85 -12.42 6.00 -14.40
C LYS A 85 -13.23 4.82 -13.85
N SER A 86 -14.49 5.06 -13.51
CA SER A 86 -15.41 4.03 -12.98
C SER A 86 -14.87 3.23 -11.79
N ASN A 87 -13.96 3.82 -11.01
CA ASN A 87 -13.30 3.16 -9.88
C ASN A 87 -14.04 3.47 -8.56
N PHE A 88 -13.96 2.54 -7.61
CA PHE A 88 -14.58 2.65 -6.28
C PHE A 88 -16.11 2.81 -6.27
N ASN A 89 -16.78 2.52 -7.39
CA ASN A 89 -18.24 2.47 -7.41
C ASN A 89 -18.72 1.36 -6.46
N TYR A 90 -19.83 1.60 -5.75
CA TYR A 90 -20.38 0.72 -4.72
C TYR A 90 -19.51 0.54 -3.47
N GLY A 91 -18.46 1.35 -3.28
CA GLY A 91 -17.66 1.40 -2.06
C GLY A 91 -18.42 2.06 -0.91
N SER A 92 -19.52 1.47 -0.46
CA SER A 92 -20.45 2.05 0.52
C SER A 92 -19.81 2.31 1.88
N SER A 93 -18.80 1.54 2.24
CA SER A 93 -18.02 1.65 3.49
C SER A 93 -16.81 2.60 3.39
N LEU A 94 -16.51 3.11 2.19
CA LEU A 94 -15.30 3.89 1.91
C LEU A 94 -15.39 5.26 2.58
N LYS A 95 -14.48 5.52 3.52
CA LYS A 95 -14.45 6.75 4.34
C LYS A 95 -13.36 7.71 3.91
N THR A 96 -12.17 7.19 3.59
CA THR A 96 -10.97 7.99 3.34
C THR A 96 -10.23 7.51 2.10
N VAL A 97 -9.90 8.45 1.22
CA VAL A 97 -9.19 8.19 -0.04
C VAL A 97 -8.03 9.17 -0.18
N ILE A 98 -6.81 8.64 -0.37
CA ILE A 98 -5.58 9.43 -0.53
C ILE A 98 -4.95 9.10 -1.90
N ILE A 99 -5.05 10.05 -2.84
CA ILE A 99 -4.66 9.91 -4.25
C ILE A 99 -3.98 11.21 -4.76
N PRO A 100 -2.85 11.63 -4.17
CA PRO A 100 -2.31 12.99 -4.34
C PRO A 100 -1.89 13.33 -5.78
N LYS A 101 -1.57 12.33 -6.61
CA LYS A 101 -1.10 12.52 -7.99
C LYS A 101 -2.19 12.42 -9.06
N VAL A 102 -3.38 11.97 -8.72
CA VAL A 102 -4.50 11.81 -9.67
C VAL A 102 -4.98 13.19 -10.12
N LYS A 103 -5.09 13.39 -11.44
CA LYS A 103 -5.48 14.69 -12.04
C LYS A 103 -6.96 14.77 -12.41
N GLN A 104 -7.59 13.65 -12.72
CA GLN A 104 -8.98 13.60 -13.12
C GLN A 104 -9.69 12.38 -12.50
N ILE A 105 -10.95 12.61 -12.10
CA ILE A 105 -11.86 11.59 -11.62
C ILE A 105 -13.13 11.63 -12.48
N THR A 106 -13.44 10.51 -13.14
CA THR A 106 -14.61 10.36 -14.01
C THR A 106 -15.41 9.11 -13.64
N ASP A 107 -16.73 9.26 -13.56
CA ASP A 107 -17.69 8.18 -13.28
C ASP A 107 -17.36 7.31 -12.05
N SER A 108 -16.60 7.85 -11.10
CA SER A 108 -16.03 7.10 -9.96
C SER A 108 -16.72 7.49 -8.64
N PHE A 109 -16.56 6.66 -7.61
CA PHE A 109 -17.13 6.88 -6.27
C PHE A 109 -18.66 7.02 -6.23
N GLN A 110 -19.36 6.37 -7.17
CA GLN A 110 -20.81 6.30 -7.15
C GLN A 110 -21.27 5.40 -5.99
N TRP A 111 -22.29 5.80 -5.24
CA TRP A 111 -22.81 5.07 -4.06
C TRP A 111 -21.81 4.89 -2.91
N CYS A 112 -20.84 5.81 -2.75
CA CYS A 112 -19.96 5.88 -1.58
C CYS A 112 -20.63 6.63 -0.41
N TYR A 113 -21.56 5.99 0.29
CA TYR A 113 -22.39 6.62 1.31
C TYR A 113 -21.64 7.12 2.55
N ASP A 114 -20.57 6.40 2.95
CA ASP A 114 -19.77 6.71 4.14
C ASP A 114 -18.57 7.63 3.86
N LEU A 115 -18.44 8.18 2.65
CA LEU A 115 -17.28 8.98 2.27
C LEU A 115 -17.19 10.24 3.13
N LYS A 116 -16.03 10.44 3.77
CA LYS A 116 -15.78 11.56 4.68
C LYS A 116 -14.67 12.47 4.20
N TYR A 117 -13.65 11.91 3.56
CA TYR A 117 -12.47 12.66 3.19
C TYR A 117 -11.77 12.14 1.93
N ILE A 118 -11.34 13.07 1.08
CA ILE A 118 -10.47 12.82 -0.06
C ILE A 118 -9.28 13.77 -0.03
N GLU A 119 -8.09 13.25 -0.27
CA GLU A 119 -6.89 14.04 -0.57
C GLU A 119 -6.43 13.76 -1.99
N ALA A 120 -6.41 14.81 -2.81
CA ALA A 120 -6.06 14.73 -4.22
C ALA A 120 -5.36 16.03 -4.67
N ASP A 121 -4.11 16.19 -4.26
CA ASP A 121 -3.31 17.42 -4.45
C ASP A 121 -3.31 17.92 -5.90
N SER A 122 -3.18 16.99 -6.85
CA SER A 122 -3.05 17.28 -8.28
C SER A 122 -4.39 17.29 -9.02
N LEU A 123 -5.52 17.15 -8.32
CA LEU A 123 -6.83 17.03 -8.95
C LEU A 123 -7.27 18.34 -9.58
N ILE A 124 -7.62 18.27 -10.86
CA ILE A 124 -8.03 19.42 -11.68
C ILE A 124 -9.51 19.32 -12.06
N VAL A 125 -9.98 18.10 -12.35
CA VAL A 125 -11.30 17.86 -12.96
C VAL A 125 -12.03 16.69 -12.29
N ILE A 126 -13.30 16.92 -11.98
CA ILE A 126 -14.26 15.88 -11.56
C ILE A 126 -15.42 15.86 -12.57
N GLN A 127 -15.81 14.67 -13.03
CA GLN A 127 -16.92 14.47 -13.96
C GLN A 127 -17.79 13.29 -13.52
N LYS A 128 -19.12 13.50 -13.38
CA LYS A 128 -20.10 12.43 -13.12
C LYS A 128 -19.73 11.47 -11.96
N SER A 129 -19.01 11.98 -10.97
CA SER A 129 -18.46 11.20 -9.86
C SER A 129 -19.15 11.61 -8.56
N PHE A 130 -19.02 10.79 -7.52
CA PHE A 130 -19.62 11.03 -6.21
C PHE A 130 -21.16 11.16 -6.22
N THR A 131 -21.81 10.59 -7.24
CA THR A 131 -23.27 10.53 -7.26
C THR A 131 -23.77 9.67 -6.10
N TRP A 132 -24.88 10.08 -5.50
CA TRP A 132 -25.48 9.41 -4.34
C TRP A 132 -24.63 9.46 -3.05
N ALA A 133 -23.63 10.33 -2.96
CA ALA A 133 -23.02 10.66 -1.68
C ALA A 133 -24.07 11.33 -0.77
N LEU A 134 -24.49 10.62 0.29
CA LEU A 134 -25.58 11.06 1.17
C LEU A 134 -25.14 12.14 2.17
N GLN A 135 -23.87 12.09 2.57
CA GLN A 135 -23.32 12.99 3.57
C GLN A 135 -22.34 13.98 2.94
N LYS A 136 -22.25 15.16 3.57
CA LYS A 136 -21.27 16.15 3.18
C LYS A 136 -19.87 15.65 3.53
N PHE A 137 -18.97 15.63 2.57
CA PHE A 137 -17.58 15.17 2.77
C PHE A 137 -16.57 16.28 2.49
N LYS A 138 -15.36 16.09 3.01
CA LYS A 138 -14.25 17.04 2.87
C LYS A 138 -13.34 16.61 1.72
N ILE A 139 -12.89 17.55 0.91
CA ILE A 139 -11.90 17.30 -0.13
C ILE A 139 -10.76 18.30 -0.01
N PHE A 140 -9.53 17.80 0.02
CA PHE A 140 -8.32 18.60 -0.17
C PHE A 140 -7.89 18.46 -1.63
N ALA A 141 -8.15 19.48 -2.45
CA ALA A 141 -7.81 19.52 -3.87
C ALA A 141 -7.51 20.98 -4.29
N PRO A 142 -6.32 21.51 -3.98
CA PRO A 142 -6.01 22.93 -4.14
C PRO A 142 -6.01 23.42 -5.59
N ASN A 143 -5.92 22.51 -6.56
CA ASN A 143 -5.87 22.81 -7.99
C ASN A 143 -7.20 22.58 -8.72
N LEU A 144 -8.29 22.32 -7.99
CA LEU A 144 -9.59 21.98 -8.58
C LEU A 144 -10.21 23.21 -9.26
N GLN A 145 -10.44 23.14 -10.57
CA GLN A 145 -10.85 24.29 -11.39
C GLN A 145 -12.33 24.67 -11.26
N THR A 146 -13.16 23.97 -10.48
CA THR A 146 -14.60 24.25 -10.42
C THR A 146 -15.18 24.01 -9.04
N GLU A 147 -15.28 25.08 -8.23
CA GLU A 147 -15.95 25.03 -6.93
C GLU A 147 -17.47 24.88 -7.04
N GLU A 148 -18.09 25.40 -8.12
CA GLU A 148 -19.55 25.32 -8.33
C GLU A 148 -20.06 23.88 -8.39
N LYS A 149 -19.25 22.95 -8.92
CA LYS A 149 -19.58 21.52 -8.99
C LYS A 149 -19.50 20.81 -7.63
N LEU A 150 -18.85 21.41 -6.62
CA LEU A 150 -18.70 20.78 -5.30
C LEU A 150 -20.03 20.71 -4.54
N GLN A 151 -20.92 21.68 -4.76
CA GLN A 151 -22.24 21.70 -4.14
C GLN A 151 -23.11 20.55 -4.64
N GLU A 152 -23.03 20.23 -5.95
CA GLU A 152 -23.77 19.13 -6.58
C GLU A 152 -23.37 17.75 -6.04
N ILE A 153 -22.11 17.61 -5.61
CA ILE A 153 -21.56 16.34 -5.11
C ILE A 153 -21.44 16.28 -3.58
N ASN A 154 -22.10 17.17 -2.83
CA ASN A 154 -22.01 17.23 -1.36
C ASN A 154 -20.57 17.33 -0.82
N ALA A 155 -19.66 18.01 -1.53
CA ALA A 155 -18.28 18.18 -1.11
C ALA A 155 -17.99 19.58 -0.54
N VAL A 156 -17.00 19.67 0.35
CA VAL A 156 -16.45 20.94 0.87
C VAL A 156 -14.94 20.92 0.70
N LEU A 157 -14.42 21.96 0.06
CA LEU A 157 -12.98 22.16 -0.05
C LEU A 157 -12.40 22.49 1.34
N VAL A 158 -11.32 21.82 1.72
CA VAL A 158 -10.55 22.13 2.93
C VAL A 158 -9.16 22.61 2.58
N GLN A 159 -8.62 23.51 3.40
CA GLN A 159 -7.32 24.15 3.18
C GLN A 159 -6.14 23.31 3.66
N HIS A 160 -6.39 22.29 4.48
CA HIS A 160 -5.36 21.48 5.10
C HIS A 160 -5.66 20.00 4.93
N LYS A 161 -4.59 19.24 4.72
CA LYS A 161 -4.65 17.77 4.72
C LYS A 161 -5.04 17.26 6.11
N ILE A 162 -5.69 16.10 6.18
CA ILE A 162 -5.88 15.44 7.48
C ILE A 162 -4.51 15.16 8.13
N PRO A 163 -4.36 15.37 9.45
CA PRO A 163 -3.15 15.04 10.17
C PRO A 163 -2.73 13.60 9.94
N GLN A 164 -1.41 13.34 9.84
CA GLN A 164 -0.89 11.97 9.69
C GLN A 164 -1.44 11.03 10.78
N THR A 165 -1.61 11.52 12.01
CA THR A 165 -2.16 10.77 13.15
C THR A 165 -3.59 10.25 12.92
N GLN A 166 -4.37 10.85 12.01
CA GLN A 166 -5.70 10.38 11.62
C GLN A 166 -5.67 9.48 10.38
N LYS A 167 -4.58 9.53 9.59
CA LYS A 167 -4.33 8.58 8.50
C LYS A 167 -3.87 7.23 9.04
N ILE A 168 -3.19 7.23 10.18
CA ILE A 168 -2.57 6.07 10.82
C ILE A 168 -3.64 5.21 11.53
N ASP A 169 -3.71 3.92 11.18
CA ASP A 169 -4.23 2.90 12.09
C ASP A 169 -3.09 2.50 13.03
N PRO A 170 -3.20 2.72 14.36
CA PRO A 170 -2.17 2.33 15.32
C PRO A 170 -1.74 0.87 15.20
N ASN A 171 -2.67 -0.03 14.83
CA ASN A 171 -2.36 -1.44 14.63
C ASN A 171 -1.44 -1.66 13.42
N ASN A 172 -1.62 -0.88 12.35
CA ASN A 172 -0.78 -0.95 11.16
C ASN A 172 0.65 -0.44 11.43
N GLN A 173 0.81 0.58 12.29
CA GLN A 173 2.14 1.03 12.72
C GLN A 173 2.84 0.01 13.61
N ILE A 174 2.13 -0.57 14.57
CA ILE A 174 2.68 -1.64 15.40
C ILE A 174 3.16 -2.79 14.51
N LEU A 175 2.37 -3.14 13.49
CA LEU A 175 2.73 -4.16 12.51
C LEU A 175 3.97 -3.78 11.69
N GLN A 176 4.03 -2.56 11.14
CA GLN A 176 5.21 -2.06 10.43
C GLN A 176 6.47 -2.12 11.31
N CYS A 177 6.35 -1.70 12.57
CA CYS A 177 7.44 -1.77 13.54
C CYS A 177 7.87 -3.23 13.80
N GLN A 178 6.93 -4.16 13.95
CA GLN A 178 7.23 -5.59 14.13
C GLN A 178 7.93 -6.20 12.90
N ILE A 179 7.51 -5.83 11.69
CA ILE A 179 8.15 -6.27 10.45
C ILE A 179 9.58 -5.74 10.37
N LEU A 180 9.78 -4.44 10.61
CA LEU A 180 11.10 -3.81 10.60
C LEU A 180 12.01 -4.45 11.66
N GLN A 181 11.50 -4.73 12.85
CA GLN A 181 12.27 -5.42 13.90
C GLN A 181 12.72 -6.82 13.46
N ARG A 182 11.84 -7.61 12.80
CA ARG A 182 12.21 -8.92 12.25
C ARG A 182 13.26 -8.81 11.16
N GLN A 183 13.13 -7.85 10.24
CA GLN A 183 14.11 -7.61 9.18
C GLN A 183 15.48 -7.20 9.75
N ILE A 184 15.50 -6.31 10.75
CA ILE A 184 16.72 -5.90 11.44
C ILE A 184 17.39 -7.11 12.11
N PHE A 185 16.61 -7.99 12.73
CA PHE A 185 17.14 -9.20 13.35
C PHE A 185 17.78 -10.14 12.32
N GLN A 186 17.11 -10.39 11.19
CA GLN A 186 17.64 -11.20 10.10
C GLN A 186 18.94 -10.62 9.55
N PHE A 187 18.96 -9.31 9.27
CA PHE A 187 20.15 -8.62 8.76
C PHE A 187 21.34 -8.68 9.74
N LYS A 188 21.07 -8.57 11.05
CA LYS A 188 22.10 -8.76 12.08
C LYS A 188 22.68 -10.17 12.09
N SER A 189 21.82 -11.19 11.96
CA SER A 189 22.23 -12.60 11.89
C SER A 189 23.10 -12.86 10.66
N GLU A 190 22.68 -12.38 9.49
CA GLU A 190 23.42 -12.50 8.23
C GLU A 190 24.78 -11.80 8.32
N ASN A 191 24.83 -10.58 8.86
CA ASN A 191 26.08 -9.86 9.06
C ASN A 191 27.03 -10.60 10.01
N GLN A 192 26.53 -11.18 11.11
CA GLN A 192 27.35 -12.00 12.00
C GLN A 192 27.95 -13.20 11.28
N TYR A 193 27.16 -13.89 10.46
CA TYR A 193 27.63 -15.01 9.66
C TYR A 193 28.72 -14.59 8.65
N GLN A 194 28.51 -13.44 7.98
CA GLN A 194 29.51 -12.89 7.05
C GLN A 194 30.81 -12.52 7.76
N ILE A 195 30.74 -11.88 8.93
CA ILE A 195 31.92 -11.55 9.75
C ILE A 195 32.69 -12.82 10.13
N LEU A 196 32.01 -13.87 10.59
CA LEU A 196 32.66 -15.15 10.93
C LEU A 196 33.36 -15.77 9.72
N THR A 197 32.80 -15.61 8.53
CA THR A 197 33.39 -16.11 7.28
C THR A 197 34.64 -15.32 6.91
N ILE A 198 34.61 -13.99 7.00
CA ILE A 198 35.76 -13.11 6.76
C ILE A 198 36.91 -13.47 7.71
N VAL A 199 36.64 -13.59 9.01
CA VAL A 199 37.66 -13.94 10.02
C VAL A 199 38.29 -15.31 9.72
N LYS A 200 37.50 -16.30 9.27
CA LYS A 200 38.05 -17.61 8.86
C LYS A 200 38.98 -17.47 7.64
N SER A 201 38.58 -16.70 6.64
CA SER A 201 39.42 -16.44 5.46
C SER A 201 40.69 -15.68 5.79
N GLU A 202 40.64 -14.66 6.65
CA GLU A 202 41.82 -13.93 7.14
C GLU A 202 42.80 -14.86 7.86
N ASN A 203 42.31 -15.72 8.76
CA ASN A 203 43.13 -16.71 9.44
C ASN A 203 43.78 -17.71 8.47
N ALA A 204 43.07 -18.12 7.42
CA ALA A 204 43.62 -19.00 6.40
C ALA A 204 44.73 -18.31 5.59
N LEU A 205 44.53 -17.04 5.20
CA LEU A 205 45.53 -16.23 4.50
C LEU A 205 46.78 -16.01 5.35
N GLN A 206 46.62 -15.69 6.65
CA GLN A 206 47.75 -15.53 7.57
C GLN A 206 48.60 -16.80 7.68
N ARG A 207 47.97 -17.98 7.69
CA ARG A 207 48.69 -19.27 7.67
C ARG A 207 49.46 -19.50 6.37
N VAL A 208 48.93 -19.05 5.23
CA VAL A 208 49.62 -19.14 3.94
C VAL A 208 50.82 -18.20 3.92
N ILE A 209 50.65 -16.94 4.36
CA ILE A 209 51.73 -15.95 4.47
C ILE A 209 52.85 -16.50 5.36
N SER A 210 52.53 -16.98 6.56
CA SER A 210 53.54 -17.52 7.47
C SER A 210 54.32 -18.69 6.87
N LYS A 211 53.68 -19.53 6.04
CA LYS A 211 54.35 -20.63 5.36
C LYS A 211 55.31 -20.14 4.28
N ILE A 212 54.88 -19.16 3.48
CA ILE A 212 55.72 -18.53 2.45
C ILE A 212 56.93 -17.88 3.12
N ASP A 213 56.74 -17.13 4.20
CA ASP A 213 57.83 -16.50 4.94
C ASP A 213 58.83 -17.54 5.49
N THR A 214 58.36 -18.70 5.97
CA THR A 214 59.26 -19.78 6.42
C THR A 214 59.97 -20.52 5.28
N GLU A 215 59.36 -20.63 4.11
CA GLU A 215 59.92 -21.37 2.97
C GLU A 215 60.85 -20.52 2.08
N PHE A 216 60.63 -19.21 2.03
CA PHE A 216 61.33 -18.30 1.11
C PHE A 216 61.97 -17.08 1.80
N GLY A 217 61.73 -16.85 3.09
CA GLY A 217 62.24 -15.69 3.84
C GLY A 217 63.63 -15.89 4.47
N SER A 218 64.58 -16.46 3.72
CA SER A 218 66.01 -16.44 4.09
C SER A 218 66.84 -15.77 2.99
N GLU A 219 67.05 -14.46 3.17
CA GLU A 219 68.26 -13.74 2.74
C GLU A 219 69.03 -13.29 3.99
#